data_AF-A0A946QLX6-F1
#
_entry.id   AF-A0A946QLX6-F1
#
_cell.length_a   1.000
_cell.length_b   1.000
_cell.length_c   1.000
_cell.angle_alpha   90.00
_cell.angle_beta   90.00
_cell.angle_gamma   90.00
#
_symmetry.space_group_name_H-M   'P 1'
#
loop_
_entity.id
_entity.type
_entity.pdbx_description
1 polymer ?
#
loop_
_entity_poly.entity_id
_entity_poly.type
_entity_poly.pdbx_seq_one_letter_code
_entity_poly.pdbx_strand_id
1 'polypeptide(L)' 'VGQITSAVYSPRLKQNIALAMLDADYSALGTQLEADLSSEVRDVTVVEKPFFDPKKAIAASTHSA' A
#
# COMPACT_ATOMS: atom_id res chain seq x y z
N VAL A 1 0.79 -11.96 -13.68
CA VAL A 1 0.67 -10.48 -13.59
C VAL A 1 1.76 -9.85 -12.72
N GLY A 2 2.44 -10.62 -11.86
CA GLY A 2 3.52 -10.11 -11.03
C GLY A 2 3.82 -10.98 -9.81
N GLN A 3 4.57 -10.44 -8.85
CA GLN A 3 4.96 -11.12 -7.60
C GLN A 3 5.08 -10.14 -6.44
N ILE A 4 4.59 -10.54 -5.26
CA ILE A 4 4.82 -9.85 -3.99
C ILE A 4 6.25 -10.14 -3.51
N THR A 5 7.04 -9.09 -3.26
CA THR A 5 8.43 -9.18 -2.79
C THR A 5 8.55 -8.97 -1.28
N SER A 6 7.60 -8.26 -0.68
CA SER A 6 7.55 -8.02 0.76
C SER A 6 6.11 -7.78 1.18
N ALA A 7 5.74 -8.26 2.36
CA ALA A 7 4.44 -8.01 2.97
C ALA A 7 4.60 -7.84 4.48
N VAL A 8 3.85 -6.91 5.06
CA VAL A 8 3.86 -6.65 6.50
C VAL A 8 2.48 -6.21 6.95
N TYR A 9 2.10 -6.59 8.17
CA TYR A 9 0.94 -5.99 8.82
C TYR A 9 1.30 -4.58 9.29
N SER A 10 0.52 -3.58 8.89
CA SER A 10 0.67 -2.21 9.38
C SER A 10 -0.23 -1.99 10.59
N PRO A 11 0.30 -1.86 11.83
CA PRO A 11 -0.52 -1.57 13.00
C PRO A 11 -1.24 -0.22 12.91
N ARG A 12 -0.65 0.71 12.15
CA ARG A 12 -1.18 2.07 11.94
C ARG A 12 -2.43 2.05 11.07
N LEU A 13 -2.38 1.27 10.00
CA LEU A 13 -3.50 1.14 9.06
C LEU A 13 -4.48 0.02 9.47
N LYS A 14 -4.09 -0.81 10.44
CA LYS A 14 -4.80 -2.04 10.86
C LYS A 14 -5.10 -2.99 9.70
N GLN A 15 -4.19 -3.07 8.73
CA GLN A 15 -4.32 -3.91 7.55
C GLN A 15 -2.94 -4.38 7.06
N ASN A 16 -2.94 -5.47 6.29
CA ASN A 16 -1.76 -5.94 5.59
C ASN A 16 -1.44 -5.03 4.40
N ILE A 17 -0.17 -4.74 4.21
CA ILE A 17 0.36 -4.01 3.07
C ILE A 17 1.47 -4.83 2.42
N ALA A 18 1.59 -4.73 1.10
CA ALA A 18 2.58 -5.47 0.33
C ALA A 18 3.26 -4.57 -0.71
N LEU A 19 4.52 -4.88 -0.99
CA LEU A 19 5.24 -4.42 -2.16
C LEU A 19 5.26 -5.55 -3.18
N ALA A 20 4.90 -5.22 -4.41
CA ALA A 20 4.86 -6.16 -5.51
C ALA A 20 5.50 -5.55 -6.76
N MET A 21 6.13 -6.40 -7.55
CA MET A 21 6.49 -6.10 -8.94
C MET A 21 5.35 -6.61 -9.80
N LEU A 22 4.72 -5.73 -10.57
CA LEU A 22 3.60 -6.04 -11.46
C LEU A 22 3.98 -5.68 -12.89
N ASP A 23 3.38 -6.39 -13.86
CA ASP A 23 3.42 -5.96 -15.25
C ASP A 23 2.71 -4.59 -15.37
N ALA A 24 3.19 -3.73 -16.28
CA ALA A 24 2.74 -2.34 -16.36
C ALA A 24 1.22 -2.21 -16.53
N ASP A 25 0.61 -3.13 -17.29
CA ASP A 25 -0.82 -3.19 -17.57
C ASP A 25 -1.70 -3.37 -16.31
N TYR A 26 -1.13 -3.87 -15.21
CA TYR A 26 -1.83 -4.11 -13.93
C TYR A 26 -1.37 -3.18 -12.81
N SER A 27 -0.47 -2.23 -13.12
CA SER A 27 0.16 -1.35 -12.12
C SER A 27 -0.60 -0.05 -11.86
N ALA A 28 -1.72 0.18 -12.55
CA ALA A 28 -2.52 1.40 -12.40
C ALA A 28 -3.18 1.47 -11.02
N LEU A 29 -3.27 2.68 -10.45
CA LEU A 29 -3.93 2.91 -9.16
C LEU A 29 -5.41 2.48 -9.21
N GLY A 30 -5.89 1.86 -8.15
CA GLY A 30 -7.25 1.34 -8.05
C GLY A 30 -7.45 -0.02 -8.74
N THR A 31 -6.45 -0.56 -9.43
CA THR A 31 -6.53 -1.91 -10.01
C THR A 31 -6.74 -2.93 -8.88
N GLN A 32 -7.78 -3.75 -9.02
CA GLN A 32 -8.07 -4.85 -8.13
C GLN A 32 -7.43 -6.13 -8.68
N LEU A 33 -6.76 -6.87 -7.81
CA LEU A 33 -6.09 -8.12 -8.11
C LEU A 33 -6.32 -9.11 -6.98
N GLU A 34 -6.01 -10.37 -7.24
CA GLU A 34 -5.97 -11.42 -6.23
C GLU A 34 -4.51 -11.74 -5.90
N ALA A 35 -4.18 -11.80 -4.60
CA ALA A 35 -2.89 -12.23 -4.09
C ALA A 35 -3.01 -13.66 -3.58
N ASP A 36 -2.21 -14.55 -4.17
CA ASP A 36 -2.04 -15.93 -3.69
C ASP A 36 -1.03 -15.95 -2.53
N LEU A 37 -1.51 -16.25 -1.34
CA LEU A 37 -0.74 -16.40 -0.12
C LEU A 37 -0.62 -17.87 0.30
N SER A 38 -0.30 -18.78 -0.63
CA SER A 38 -0.04 -20.23 -0.44
C SER A 38 -1.20 -21.06 0.13
N SER A 39 -1.82 -20.61 1.22
CA SER A 39 -2.97 -21.21 1.91
C SER A 39 -4.27 -20.47 1.65
N GLU A 40 -4.22 -19.22 1.18
CA GLU A 40 -5.40 -18.40 0.90
C GLU A 40 -5.18 -17.44 -0.26
N VAL A 41 -6.26 -17.14 -0.97
CA VAL A 41 -6.29 -16.06 -1.96
C VAL A 41 -7.00 -14.86 -1.32
N ARG A 42 -6.42 -13.67 -1.46
CA ARG A 42 -6.98 -12.42 -0.90
C ARG A 42 -7.05 -11.32 -1.94
N ASP A 43 -8.14 -10.57 -1.91
CA ASP A 43 -8.29 -9.37 -2.72
C ASP A 43 -7.29 -8.29 -2.30
N VAL A 44 -6.64 -7.69 -3.28
CA VAL A 44 -5.71 -6.57 -3.09
C VAL A 44 -6.02 -5.46 -4.08
N THR A 45 -5.66 -4.23 -3.69
CA THR A 45 -5.83 -3.05 -4.55
C THR A 45 -4.51 -2.32 -4.67
N VAL A 46 -4.16 -1.91 -5.87
CA VAL A 46 -2.98 -1.07 -6.11
C VAL A 46 -3.27 0.34 -5.58
N VAL A 47 -2.47 0.76 -4.60
CA VAL A 47 -2.62 2.07 -3.93
C VAL A 47 -1.43 2.98 -4.18
N GLU A 48 -1.66 4.29 -4.03
CA GLU A 48 -0.62 5.30 -4.20
C GLU A 48 0.47 5.17 -3.14
N LYS A 49 1.72 5.45 -3.54
CA LYS A 49 2.82 5.62 -2.59
C LYS A 49 2.96 7.12 -2.24
N PRO A 50 3.18 7.48 -0.97
CA PRO A 50 3.39 6.58 0.16
C PRO A 50 2.07 5.98 0.68
N PHE A 51 2.08 4.69 1.01
CA PHE A 51 0.91 3.97 1.56
C PHE A 51 0.51 4.46 2.98
N PHE A 52 1.27 5.39 3.54
CA PHE A 52 1.05 6.06 4.80
C PHE A 52 1.59 7.48 4.68
N ASP A 53 0.82 8.51 5.07
CA ASP A 53 1.28 9.89 5.05
C ASP A 53 2.27 10.15 6.22
N PRO A 54 3.56 10.39 5.95
CA PRO A 54 4.54 10.71 7.00
C PRO A 54 4.39 12.14 7.52
N LYS A 55 3.54 12.99 6.94
CA LYS A 55 3.36 14.36 7.41
C LYS A 55 2.72 14.36 8.80
N LYS A 56 3.56 14.61 9.80
CA LYS A 56 3.18 15.37 11.01
C LYS A 56 2.59 16.75 10.64
N ALA A 57 1.46 16.82 9.94
CA ALA A 57 0.79 18.08 9.65
C ALA A 57 0.06 18.68 10.88
N ILE A 58 0.07 17.99 12.04
CA ILE A 58 -0.32 18.52 13.36
C ILE A 58 0.94 18.95 14.15
N ALA A 59 1.90 19.61 13.51
CA ALA A 59 2.99 20.36 14.19
C ALA A 59 3.71 21.34 13.24
N ALA A 60 3.12 21.67 12.09
CA ALA A 60 3.63 22.67 11.16
C ALA A 60 2.60 23.79 10.92
N SER A 61 1.66 23.98 11.85
CA SER A 61 0.93 25.26 11.95
C SER A 61 1.87 26.29 12.55
N THR A 62 2.68 26.86 11.68
CA THR A 62 2.90 28.31 11.56
C THR A 62 3.04 29.07 12.88
N HIS A 63 4.28 29.38 13.26
CA HIS A 63 4.56 30.65 13.93
C HIS A 63 4.20 31.77 12.94
N SER A 64 3.15 32.53 13.24
CA SER A 64 2.98 33.88 12.72
C SER A 64 3.02 34.84 13.91
N ALA A 65 3.84 35.86 13.71
CA ALA A 65 4.17 36.93 14.65
C ALA A 65 2.95 37.73 15.13
#